data_AF-A0A950J0S9-F1
#
_entry.id   AF-A0A950J0S9-F1
#
_cell.length_a   1.000
_cell.length_b   1.000
_cell.length_c   1.000
_cell.angle_alpha   90.00
_cell.angle_beta   90.00
_cell.angle_gamma   90.00
#
_symmetry.space_group_name_H-M   'P 1'
#
loop_
_entity.id
_entity.type
_entity.pdbx_description
1 polymer ?
#
loop_
_entity_poly.entity_id
_entity_poly.type
_entity_poly.pdbx_seq_one_letter_code
_entity_poly.pdbx_strand_id
1 'polypeptide(L)'
;MGPSYDAQRNEFCAYVLPEAQTPYGLLLGNLKAFAQSTAKGGVRGLWDADTDQIIFGTHQIAYALRDVQQTFFPHQISREFTFLPYAQISEFTLANRLHVTEAFYVPTGAQHERSVSFVVDVTLYNPGREPLQVGAFPWALLVGQRFYGEPEHQVRATVNGPFICSENEETGAVRWWGASREPHAAVVALREQVLLRNMARGSLRAQEHLDEVSPSLAEGVSRRIFGAFEHRISVGPGARESVRLAVVFRKGDSQSVREALERLLQDPKALHETQRYFGMTLADARFMTPSPAISRGVVWAKCNMLRTIKEYPQGYGATNSPPSDILVSRDTSWFVHGYDYFLPTFSRNALELFNRFAEESGQMVEYVRGVTGFKTSYDLNINDDTPLHL
;
A
#
# COMPACT_ATOMS: atom_id res chain seq x y z
N MET A 1 7.49 -12.65 26.22
CA MET A 1 8.68 -12.07 25.56
C MET A 1 8.25 -10.74 24.97
N GLY A 2 8.90 -9.64 25.36
CA GLY A 2 8.61 -8.32 24.79
C GLY A 2 9.15 -8.17 23.37
N PRO A 3 8.77 -7.11 22.63
CA PRO A 3 9.35 -6.79 21.32
C PRO A 3 10.88 -6.76 21.40
N SER A 4 11.54 -7.53 20.53
CA SER A 4 13.00 -7.58 20.46
C SER A 4 13.53 -6.57 19.43
N TYR A 5 14.70 -6.00 19.71
CA TYR A 5 15.37 -5.00 18.86
C TYR A 5 16.62 -5.64 18.24
N ASP A 6 16.72 -5.63 16.91
CA ASP A 6 17.96 -5.99 16.22
C ASP A 6 18.84 -4.73 16.05
N ALA A 7 19.76 -4.55 17.00
CA ALA A 7 20.77 -3.50 16.98
C ALA A 7 21.89 -3.76 15.96
N GLN A 8 22.02 -4.97 15.44
CA GLN A 8 23.25 -5.42 14.77
C GLN A 8 23.33 -4.98 13.30
N ARG A 9 22.26 -4.44 12.72
CA ARG A 9 22.19 -4.12 11.28
C ARG A 9 22.33 -2.65 10.89
N ASN A 10 22.51 -1.73 11.83
CA ASN A 10 22.75 -0.30 11.55
C ASN A 10 21.70 0.41 10.67
N GLU A 11 20.56 -0.22 10.40
CA GLU A 11 19.51 0.27 9.53
C GLU A 11 18.22 0.41 10.34
N PHE A 12 17.92 1.65 10.72
CA PHE A 12 16.61 2.17 11.15
C PHE A 12 15.72 1.28 12.03
N CYS A 13 15.70 1.59 13.35
CA CYS A 13 14.63 1.33 14.32
C CYS A 13 13.50 0.37 13.88
N ALA A 14 13.75 -0.94 13.77
CA ALA A 14 12.70 -1.90 13.47
C ALA A 14 11.90 -2.29 14.73
N TYR A 15 10.63 -2.62 14.56
CA TYR A 15 9.86 -3.37 15.57
C TYR A 15 9.56 -4.76 15.05
N VAL A 16 9.91 -5.78 15.83
CA VAL A 16 9.57 -7.17 15.53
C VAL A 16 8.47 -7.62 16.49
N LEU A 17 7.33 -8.03 15.94
CA LEU A 17 6.16 -8.46 16.70
C LEU A 17 5.55 -9.73 16.09
N PRO A 18 5.21 -10.75 16.91
CA PRO A 18 4.42 -11.86 16.43
C PRO A 18 3.00 -11.38 16.09
N GLU A 19 2.35 -12.05 15.13
CA GLU A 19 1.00 -11.71 14.67
C GLU A 19 -0.02 -11.54 15.81
N ALA A 20 0.05 -12.40 16.85
CA ALA A 20 -0.84 -12.36 18.00
C ALA A 20 -0.73 -11.07 18.86
N GLN A 21 0.36 -10.31 18.70
CA GLN A 21 0.62 -9.05 19.41
C GLN A 21 0.47 -7.82 18.50
N THR A 22 0.09 -8.02 17.24
CA THR A 22 0.01 -6.96 16.23
C THR A 22 -1.46 -6.54 16.07
N PRO A 23 -1.89 -5.39 16.64
CA PRO A 23 -3.28 -4.96 16.54
C PRO A 23 -3.63 -4.40 15.16
N TYR A 24 -2.65 -3.83 14.45
CA TYR A 24 -2.82 -3.17 13.15
C TYR A 24 -1.58 -3.39 12.26
N GLY A 25 -1.75 -3.28 10.95
CA GLY A 25 -0.61 -3.19 10.02
C GLY A 25 -0.09 -1.75 9.88
N LEU A 26 0.85 -1.54 8.96
CA LEU A 26 1.37 -0.23 8.60
C LEU A 26 0.50 0.49 7.60
N LEU A 27 0.39 1.80 7.78
CA LEU A 27 0.09 2.71 6.70
C LEU A 27 1.41 3.18 6.09
N LEU A 28 1.63 2.89 4.81
CA LEU A 28 2.76 3.33 4.01
C LEU A 28 2.28 4.28 2.92
N GLY A 29 3.17 5.09 2.37
CA GLY A 29 2.80 6.02 1.32
C GLY A 29 3.97 6.78 0.73
N ASN A 30 3.72 7.38 -0.42
CA ASN A 30 4.59 8.38 -1.07
C ASN A 30 3.79 9.68 -1.24
N LEU A 31 4.19 10.59 -2.14
CA LEU A 31 3.50 11.89 -2.29
C LEU A 31 2.08 11.76 -2.87
N LYS A 32 1.77 10.68 -3.59
CA LYS A 32 0.49 10.51 -4.29
C LYS A 32 -0.37 9.37 -3.77
N ALA A 33 0.17 8.51 -2.91
CA ALA A 33 -0.55 7.33 -2.49
C ALA A 33 -0.39 6.97 -1.02
N PHE A 34 -1.43 6.37 -0.48
CA PHE A 34 -1.41 5.62 0.76
C PHE A 34 -1.73 4.16 0.47
N ALA A 35 -1.05 3.22 1.11
CA ALA A 35 -1.46 1.82 1.14
C ALA A 35 -1.34 1.29 2.57
N GLN A 36 -2.38 0.60 3.02
CA GLN A 36 -2.44 0.07 4.38
C GLN A 36 -2.32 -1.45 4.37
N SER A 37 -1.41 -2.02 5.15
CA SER A 37 -1.40 -3.44 5.45
C SER A 37 -2.28 -3.77 6.66
N THR A 38 -2.60 -5.06 6.78
CA THR A 38 -3.38 -5.62 7.87
C THR A 38 -2.49 -6.31 8.89
N ALA A 39 -3.02 -6.58 10.08
CA ALA A 39 -2.40 -7.44 11.08
C ALA A 39 -2.24 -8.90 10.62
N LYS A 40 -2.71 -9.27 9.43
CA LYS A 40 -2.58 -10.61 8.83
C LYS A 40 -1.68 -10.63 7.58
N GLY A 41 -0.91 -9.56 7.34
CA GLY A 41 0.03 -9.46 6.22
C GLY A 41 -0.58 -9.08 4.87
N GLY A 42 -1.91 -9.14 4.70
CA GLY A 42 -2.58 -8.63 3.50
C GLY A 42 -2.58 -7.10 3.41
N VAL A 43 -2.87 -6.56 2.24
CA VAL A 43 -3.09 -5.12 2.01
C VAL A 43 -4.58 -4.84 2.05
N ARG A 44 -5.02 -3.80 2.77
CA ARG A 44 -6.41 -3.37 2.87
C ARG A 44 -6.87 -2.55 1.67
N GLY A 45 -5.96 -1.76 1.12
CA GLY A 45 -6.20 -1.03 -0.12
C GLY A 45 -5.11 -0.02 -0.44
N LEU A 46 -5.22 0.53 -1.65
CA LEU A 46 -4.40 1.60 -2.20
C LEU A 46 -5.30 2.82 -2.41
N TRP A 47 -4.92 3.96 -1.85
CA TRP A 47 -5.63 5.23 -1.97
C TRP A 47 -4.81 6.23 -2.79
N ASP A 48 -5.51 7.10 -3.52
CA ASP A 48 -4.95 8.11 -4.42
C ASP A 48 -5.25 9.55 -3.94
N ALA A 49 -4.20 10.36 -3.87
CA ALA A 49 -4.26 11.77 -3.46
C ALA A 49 -4.93 12.69 -4.48
N ASP A 50 -5.02 12.28 -5.74
CA ASP A 50 -5.64 13.09 -6.78
C ASP A 50 -7.16 12.94 -6.83
N THR A 51 -7.72 11.91 -6.16
CA THR A 51 -9.15 11.60 -6.22
C THR A 51 -9.85 11.41 -4.88
N ASP A 52 -9.10 11.29 -3.78
CA ASP A 52 -9.61 10.91 -2.46
C ASP A 52 -10.38 9.56 -2.50
N GLN A 53 -9.83 8.59 -3.21
CA GLN A 53 -10.46 7.28 -3.40
C GLN A 53 -9.49 6.16 -3.08
N ILE A 54 -10.01 5.10 -2.45
CA ILE A 54 -9.35 3.81 -2.43
C ILE A 54 -9.51 3.23 -3.83
N ILE A 55 -8.47 3.20 -4.63
CA ILE A 55 -8.51 2.76 -6.03
C ILE A 55 -8.24 1.27 -6.20
N PHE A 56 -7.78 0.57 -5.17
CA PHE A 56 -7.59 -0.89 -5.20
C PHE A 56 -7.88 -1.43 -3.81
N GLY A 57 -8.71 -2.46 -3.71
CA GLY A 57 -9.19 -2.97 -2.43
C GLY A 57 -8.24 -3.97 -1.79
N THR A 58 -8.82 -4.85 -0.96
CA THR A 58 -8.08 -5.89 -0.25
C THR A 58 -7.26 -6.73 -1.20
N HIS A 59 -5.98 -6.96 -0.89
CA HIS A 59 -5.07 -7.86 -1.60
C HIS A 59 -4.47 -8.86 -0.61
N GLN A 60 -4.51 -10.15 -0.94
CA GLN A 60 -4.03 -11.24 -0.10
C GLN A 60 -3.31 -12.29 -0.94
N ILE A 61 -2.52 -13.14 -0.28
CA ILE A 61 -1.77 -14.22 -0.93
C ILE A 61 -1.99 -15.52 -0.15
N ALA A 62 -2.43 -16.55 -0.87
CA ALA A 62 -2.49 -17.91 -0.36
C ALA A 62 -1.39 -18.74 -1.01
N TYR A 63 -0.95 -19.80 -0.32
CA TYR A 63 0.15 -20.63 -0.77
C TYR A 63 -0.24 -22.09 -0.76
N ALA A 64 -0.02 -22.81 -1.85
CA ALA A 64 -0.19 -24.25 -1.90
C ALA A 64 1.15 -24.96 -1.97
N LEU A 65 1.34 -25.95 -1.09
CA LEU A 65 2.39 -26.96 -1.25
C LEU A 65 1.79 -28.11 -2.04
N ARG A 66 2.16 -28.22 -3.33
CA ARG A 66 1.43 -29.08 -4.28
C ARG A 66 1.66 -30.57 -4.04
N ASP A 67 2.79 -30.93 -3.46
CA ASP A 67 3.15 -32.31 -3.11
C ASP A 67 2.30 -32.86 -1.96
N VAL A 68 1.89 -32.00 -1.02
CA VAL A 68 0.97 -32.36 0.07
C VAL A 68 -0.49 -31.95 -0.20
N GLN A 69 -0.76 -31.41 -1.39
CA GLN A 69 -2.09 -30.97 -1.85
C GLN A 69 -2.83 -30.06 -0.85
N GLN A 70 -2.10 -29.21 -0.14
CA GLN A 70 -2.65 -28.30 0.86
C GLN A 70 -2.43 -26.85 0.46
N THR A 71 -3.51 -26.07 0.47
CA THR A 71 -3.48 -24.61 0.36
C THR A 71 -3.62 -23.99 1.74
N PHE A 72 -2.69 -23.09 2.07
CA PHE A 72 -2.66 -22.28 3.28
C PHE A 72 -3.17 -20.88 2.94
N PHE A 73 -4.35 -20.54 3.47
CA PHE A 73 -4.91 -19.20 3.36
C PHE A 73 -4.36 -18.29 4.47
N PRO A 74 -4.39 -16.95 4.30
CA PRO A 74 -3.80 -16.01 5.24
C PRO A 74 -4.22 -16.21 6.69
N HIS A 75 -5.50 -16.53 6.93
CA HIS A 75 -6.06 -16.74 8.27
C HIS A 75 -5.56 -18.02 8.97
N GLN A 76 -4.91 -18.92 8.22
CA GLN A 76 -4.34 -20.19 8.73
C GLN A 76 -2.83 -20.09 8.97
N ILE A 77 -2.22 -18.98 8.57
CA ILE A 77 -0.78 -18.74 8.68
C ILE A 77 -0.55 -17.87 9.91
N SER A 78 0.42 -18.25 10.74
CA SER A 78 0.93 -17.42 11.83
C SER A 78 2.25 -16.79 11.39
N ARG A 79 2.42 -15.50 11.66
CA ARG A 79 3.53 -14.69 11.15
C ARG A 79 4.33 -14.03 12.26
N GLU A 80 5.57 -13.73 11.93
CA GLU A 80 6.33 -12.67 12.57
C GLU A 80 6.35 -11.44 11.64
N PHE A 81 6.13 -10.26 12.20
CA PHE A 81 6.17 -9.01 11.45
C PHE A 81 7.38 -8.19 11.87
N THR A 82 8.14 -7.72 10.88
CA THR A 82 9.14 -6.68 11.06
C THR A 82 8.63 -5.38 10.44
N PHE A 83 8.41 -4.40 11.30
CA PHE A 83 7.97 -3.05 10.94
C PHE A 83 9.18 -2.16 10.73
N LEU A 84 9.36 -1.70 9.49
CA LEU A 84 10.39 -0.76 9.09
C LEU A 84 9.76 0.58 8.71
N PRO A 85 10.53 1.69 8.66
CA PRO A 85 10.02 2.97 8.19
C PRO A 85 9.44 2.96 6.77
N TYR A 86 9.94 2.08 5.91
CA TYR A 86 9.58 2.03 4.49
C TYR A 86 8.83 0.76 4.07
N ALA A 87 8.73 -0.25 4.95
CA ALA A 87 8.14 -1.55 4.60
C ALA A 87 7.56 -2.26 5.83
N GLN A 88 6.62 -3.17 5.59
CA GLN A 88 6.27 -4.24 6.51
C GLN A 88 6.76 -5.57 5.94
N ILE A 89 7.60 -6.27 6.70
CA ILE A 89 8.06 -7.60 6.35
C ILE A 89 7.24 -8.61 7.16
N SER A 90 6.74 -9.65 6.51
CA SER A 90 6.00 -10.77 7.06
C SER A 90 6.79 -12.04 6.81
N GLU A 91 7.13 -12.77 7.87
CA GLU A 91 7.91 -14.00 7.81
C GLU A 91 7.13 -15.15 8.45
N PHE A 92 7.09 -16.29 7.76
CA PHE A 92 6.42 -17.49 8.24
C PHE A 92 6.97 -18.74 7.57
N THR A 93 6.63 -19.90 8.12
CA THR A 93 7.01 -21.19 7.56
C THR A 93 5.78 -22.03 7.28
N LEU A 94 5.67 -22.56 6.06
CA LEU A 94 4.58 -23.45 5.65
C LEU A 94 5.00 -24.91 5.85
N ALA A 95 4.18 -25.65 6.60
CA ALA A 95 4.36 -27.06 6.92
C ALA A 95 5.78 -27.43 7.40
N ASN A 96 6.49 -26.50 8.07
CA ASN A 96 7.90 -26.64 8.48
C ASN A 96 8.87 -26.96 7.32
N ARG A 97 8.52 -26.62 6.08
CA ARG A 97 9.26 -26.99 4.86
C ARG A 97 9.62 -25.84 3.96
N LEU A 98 8.83 -24.77 3.94
CA LEU A 98 9.07 -23.60 3.11
C LEU A 98 9.05 -22.35 3.96
N HIS A 99 10.15 -21.61 3.99
CA HIS A 99 10.19 -20.27 4.57
C HIS A 99 9.70 -19.27 3.53
N VAL A 100 8.78 -18.39 3.94
CA VAL A 100 8.22 -17.35 3.10
C VAL A 100 8.48 -16.00 3.76
N THR A 101 8.97 -15.06 2.96
CA THR A 101 9.14 -13.66 3.34
C THR A 101 8.33 -12.80 2.37
N GLU A 102 7.41 -12.00 2.89
CA GLU A 102 6.64 -11.02 2.12
C GLU A 102 7.07 -9.62 2.56
N ALA A 103 7.56 -8.79 1.64
CA ALA A 103 7.89 -7.40 1.91
C ALA A 103 6.87 -6.48 1.21
N PHE A 104 5.97 -5.89 2.00
CA PHE A 104 4.99 -4.91 1.54
C PHE A 104 5.55 -3.49 1.65
N TYR A 105 5.50 -2.73 0.56
CA TYR A 105 5.94 -1.34 0.54
C TYR A 105 5.24 -0.49 -0.52
N VAL A 106 5.29 0.83 -0.34
CA VAL A 106 4.90 1.82 -1.35
C VAL A 106 6.18 2.39 -1.96
N PRO A 107 6.48 2.14 -3.25
CA PRO A 107 7.70 2.61 -3.88
C PRO A 107 7.86 4.13 -3.73
N THR A 108 9.03 4.55 -3.24
CA THR A 108 9.39 5.96 -3.03
C THR A 108 10.82 6.21 -3.51
N GLY A 109 11.12 7.46 -3.90
CA GLY A 109 12.38 7.88 -4.49
C GLY A 109 12.16 8.52 -5.86
N ALA A 110 13.22 9.06 -6.47
CA ALA A 110 13.12 9.92 -7.65
C ALA A 110 12.31 9.35 -8.83
N GLN A 111 12.25 8.02 -8.98
CA GLN A 111 11.49 7.36 -10.05
C GLN A 111 10.02 7.10 -9.69
N HIS A 112 9.70 6.96 -8.40
CA HIS A 112 8.42 6.40 -7.95
C HIS A 112 7.67 7.27 -6.93
N GLU A 113 8.22 8.42 -6.51
CA GLU A 113 7.66 9.26 -5.44
C GLU A 113 6.24 9.79 -5.70
N ARG A 114 5.82 9.84 -6.96
CA ARG A 114 4.45 10.20 -7.40
C ARG A 114 3.69 9.03 -8.03
N SER A 115 4.18 7.80 -7.92
CA SER A 115 3.50 6.64 -8.46
C SER A 115 2.39 6.18 -7.51
N VAL A 116 1.15 6.12 -7.98
CA VAL A 116 0.07 5.49 -7.21
C VAL A 116 0.18 3.98 -7.35
N SER A 117 0.91 3.37 -6.41
CA SER A 117 1.27 1.95 -6.48
C SER A 117 1.58 1.37 -5.10
N PHE A 118 1.50 0.04 -4.99
CA PHE A 118 2.20 -0.70 -3.94
C PHE A 118 2.83 -1.94 -4.53
N VAL A 119 3.79 -2.50 -3.79
CA VAL A 119 4.50 -3.73 -4.14
C VAL A 119 4.45 -4.70 -2.97
N VAL A 120 4.35 -6.00 -3.29
CA VAL A 120 4.62 -7.10 -2.37
C VAL A 120 5.69 -8.00 -3.00
N ASP A 121 6.89 -7.97 -2.43
CA ASP A 121 7.96 -8.88 -2.80
C ASP A 121 7.85 -10.17 -2.00
N VAL A 122 7.62 -11.29 -2.69
CA VAL A 122 7.53 -12.61 -2.08
C VAL A 122 8.81 -13.38 -2.36
N THR A 123 9.50 -13.81 -1.31
CA THR A 123 10.65 -14.70 -1.37
C THR A 123 10.31 -16.04 -0.75
N LEU A 124 10.57 -17.12 -1.49
CA LEU A 124 10.36 -18.51 -1.10
C LEU A 124 11.72 -19.18 -0.90
N TYR A 125 11.99 -19.71 0.28
CA TYR A 125 13.23 -20.41 0.60
C TYR A 125 12.93 -21.84 1.04
N ASN A 126 13.55 -22.81 0.36
CA ASN A 126 13.44 -24.23 0.68
C ASN A 126 14.71 -24.68 1.42
N PRO A 127 14.70 -24.80 2.76
CA PRO A 127 15.82 -25.32 3.54
C PRO A 127 15.98 -26.85 3.43
N GLY A 128 15.03 -27.54 2.80
CA GLY A 128 14.97 -28.99 2.70
C GLY A 128 15.96 -29.58 1.69
N ARG A 129 15.96 -30.91 1.60
CA ARG A 129 16.79 -31.69 0.67
C ARG A 129 16.10 -32.06 -0.65
N GLU A 130 14.77 -31.94 -0.69
CA GLU A 130 13.95 -32.26 -1.86
C GLU A 130 13.39 -30.97 -2.48
N PRO A 131 13.22 -30.92 -3.82
CA PRO A 131 12.60 -29.77 -4.47
C PRO A 131 11.13 -29.63 -4.06
N LEU A 132 10.66 -28.37 -3.97
CA LEU A 132 9.27 -28.04 -3.66
C LEU A 132 8.56 -27.44 -4.88
N GLN A 133 7.29 -27.78 -5.05
CA GLN A 133 6.40 -27.13 -6.01
C GLN A 133 5.40 -26.28 -5.25
N VAL A 134 5.50 -24.97 -5.41
CA VAL A 134 4.70 -23.99 -4.66
C VAL A 134 3.74 -23.29 -5.62
N GLY A 135 2.45 -23.27 -5.26
CA GLY A 135 1.46 -22.41 -5.90
C GLY A 135 1.30 -21.13 -5.07
N ALA A 136 1.60 -19.95 -5.62
CA ALA A 136 1.24 -18.68 -5.00
C ALA A 136 -0.02 -18.13 -5.66
N PHE A 137 -1.03 -17.82 -4.84
CA PHE A 137 -2.34 -17.35 -5.27
C PHE A 137 -2.61 -15.95 -4.70
N PRO A 138 -2.06 -14.89 -5.31
CA PRO A 138 -2.46 -13.54 -4.95
C PRO A 138 -3.88 -13.27 -5.51
N TRP A 139 -4.73 -12.63 -4.71
CA TRP A 139 -6.06 -12.18 -5.15
C TRP A 139 -6.39 -10.83 -4.55
N ALA A 140 -7.25 -10.08 -5.25
CA ALA A 140 -7.64 -8.76 -4.81
C ALA A 140 -9.05 -8.34 -5.24
N LEU A 141 -9.61 -7.36 -4.52
CA LEU A 141 -10.75 -6.57 -4.97
C LEU A 141 -10.24 -5.46 -5.90
N LEU A 142 -10.68 -5.47 -7.15
CA LEU A 142 -10.16 -4.62 -8.24
C LEU A 142 -10.87 -3.26 -8.36
N VAL A 143 -11.98 -3.08 -7.64
CA VAL A 143 -12.85 -1.91 -7.76
C VAL A 143 -12.51 -0.88 -6.70
N GLY A 144 -12.49 0.39 -7.11
CA GLY A 144 -12.30 1.51 -6.21
C GLY A 144 -13.53 1.81 -5.36
N GLN A 145 -13.35 2.51 -4.24
CA GLN A 145 -14.42 3.01 -3.37
C GLN A 145 -13.99 4.32 -2.72
N ARG A 146 -14.93 5.24 -2.52
CA ARG A 146 -14.71 6.39 -1.63
C ARG A 146 -14.64 5.91 -0.19
N PHE A 147 -13.85 6.59 0.65
CA PHE A 147 -13.63 6.18 2.05
C PHE A 147 -14.93 6.04 2.87
N TYR A 148 -15.97 6.83 2.54
CA TYR A 148 -17.34 6.73 3.09
C TYR A 148 -18.42 6.57 2.01
N GLY A 149 -18.07 6.09 0.82
CA GLY A 149 -18.98 6.13 -0.32
C GLY A 149 -19.12 4.80 -1.05
N GLU A 150 -19.95 4.84 -2.07
CA GLU A 150 -20.25 3.67 -2.88
C GLU A 150 -19.03 3.22 -3.70
N PRO A 151 -18.93 1.92 -4.01
CA PRO A 151 -17.98 1.42 -4.99
C PRO A 151 -18.15 2.12 -6.34
N GLU A 152 -17.07 2.20 -7.09
CA GLU A 152 -17.11 2.74 -8.45
C GLU A 152 -18.14 2.07 -9.34
N HIS A 153 -18.73 2.89 -10.20
CA HIS A 153 -19.63 2.46 -11.27
C HIS A 153 -18.84 2.28 -12.57
N GLN A 154 -19.43 1.58 -13.54
CA GLN A 154 -18.86 1.46 -14.89
C GLN A 154 -17.45 0.86 -14.94
N VAL A 155 -17.12 -0.01 -13.99
CA VAL A 155 -15.81 -0.68 -13.97
C VAL A 155 -15.88 -1.96 -14.81
N ARG A 156 -15.04 -2.02 -15.84
CA ARG A 156 -14.71 -3.24 -16.59
C ARG A 156 -13.42 -3.82 -16.03
N ALA A 157 -13.35 -5.13 -15.86
CA ALA A 157 -12.10 -5.82 -15.57
C ALA A 157 -11.83 -6.90 -16.62
N THR A 158 -10.59 -7.00 -17.07
CA THR A 158 -10.17 -7.94 -18.11
C THR A 158 -8.84 -8.58 -17.76
N VAL A 159 -8.69 -9.84 -18.10
CA VAL A 159 -7.38 -10.51 -18.16
C VAL A 159 -6.73 -10.12 -19.49
N ASN A 160 -5.55 -9.51 -19.44
CA ASN A 160 -4.79 -9.10 -20.62
C ASN A 160 -3.36 -9.64 -20.55
N GLY A 161 -3.15 -10.78 -21.21
CA GLY A 161 -1.89 -11.51 -21.15
C GLY A 161 -1.55 -11.91 -19.70
N PRO A 162 -0.37 -11.56 -19.18
CA PRO A 162 0.05 -11.92 -17.82
C PRO A 162 -0.53 -11.00 -16.72
N PHE A 163 -1.41 -10.06 -17.08
CA PHE A 163 -1.88 -9.02 -16.18
C PHE A 163 -3.41 -8.97 -16.11
N ILE A 164 -3.91 -8.29 -15.09
CA ILE A 164 -5.32 -7.93 -14.97
C ILE A 164 -5.43 -6.40 -15.04
N CYS A 165 -6.27 -5.93 -15.96
CA CYS A 165 -6.63 -4.53 -16.10
C CYS A 165 -8.02 -4.31 -15.52
N SER A 166 -8.19 -3.26 -14.71
CA SER A 166 -9.50 -2.76 -14.31
C SER A 166 -9.61 -1.28 -14.65
N GLU A 167 -10.59 -0.94 -15.47
CA GLU A 167 -10.79 0.39 -16.03
C GLU A 167 -12.21 0.87 -15.73
N ASN A 168 -12.31 2.11 -15.27
CA ASN A 168 -13.56 2.81 -15.13
C ASN A 168 -13.87 3.55 -16.44
N GLU A 169 -14.89 3.08 -17.17
CA GLU A 169 -15.23 3.57 -18.53
C GLU A 169 -15.72 5.03 -18.53
N GLU A 170 -16.19 5.54 -17.40
CA GLU A 170 -16.71 6.91 -17.28
C GLU A 170 -15.59 7.90 -16.93
N THR A 171 -14.73 7.53 -15.99
CA THR A 171 -13.70 8.44 -15.45
C THR A 171 -12.33 8.29 -16.12
N GLY A 172 -12.13 7.22 -16.90
CA GLY A 172 -10.83 6.86 -17.48
C GLY A 172 -9.79 6.45 -16.43
N ALA A 173 -10.24 6.02 -15.24
CA ALA A 173 -9.37 5.57 -14.17
C ALA A 173 -8.95 4.12 -14.44
N VAL A 174 -7.63 3.87 -14.55
CA VAL A 174 -7.09 2.57 -14.96
C VAL A 174 -6.16 1.99 -13.90
N ARG A 175 -6.31 0.69 -13.66
CA ARG A 175 -5.45 -0.11 -12.77
C ARG A 175 -4.87 -1.26 -13.56
N TRP A 176 -3.55 -1.39 -13.51
CA TRP A 176 -2.90 -2.61 -13.94
C TRP A 176 -2.31 -3.32 -12.72
N TRP A 177 -2.62 -4.61 -12.59
CA TRP A 177 -2.13 -5.46 -11.53
C TRP A 177 -1.47 -6.71 -12.12
N GLY A 178 -0.36 -7.13 -11.54
CA GLY A 178 0.46 -8.19 -12.12
C GLY A 178 1.63 -8.62 -11.26
N ALA A 179 2.45 -9.48 -11.86
CA ALA A 179 3.62 -10.05 -11.22
C ALA A 179 4.85 -10.04 -12.14
N SER A 180 6.05 -10.12 -11.54
CA SER A 180 7.32 -10.21 -12.28
C SER A 180 7.54 -11.58 -12.96
N ARG A 181 6.67 -12.55 -12.69
CA ARG A 181 6.63 -13.85 -13.36
C ARG A 181 5.32 -14.01 -14.08
N GLU A 182 5.35 -14.63 -15.25
CA GLU A 182 4.14 -15.01 -15.97
C GLU A 182 3.28 -15.93 -15.09
N PRO A 183 1.98 -15.63 -14.91
CA PRO A 183 1.08 -16.49 -14.17
C PRO A 183 0.77 -17.77 -14.97
N HIS A 184 0.63 -18.89 -14.28
CA HIS A 184 0.04 -20.09 -14.86
C HIS A 184 -1.43 -19.88 -15.22
N ALA A 185 -2.14 -19.07 -14.43
CA ALA A 185 -3.51 -18.64 -14.71
C ALA A 185 -3.75 -17.25 -14.12
N ALA A 186 -4.53 -16.44 -14.84
CA ALA A 186 -5.03 -15.14 -14.38
C ALA A 186 -6.54 -15.14 -14.60
N VAL A 187 -7.31 -14.67 -13.62
CA VAL A 187 -8.78 -14.77 -13.66
C VAL A 187 -9.44 -13.55 -13.05
N VAL A 188 -10.63 -13.21 -13.54
CA VAL A 188 -11.54 -12.27 -12.90
C VAL A 188 -12.85 -12.97 -12.48
N ALA A 189 -13.46 -12.50 -11.40
CA ALA A 189 -14.67 -13.08 -10.82
C ALA A 189 -15.54 -12.05 -10.10
N LEU A 190 -16.84 -12.33 -10.03
CA LEU A 190 -17.83 -11.51 -9.32
C LEU A 190 -18.02 -11.91 -7.84
N ARG A 191 -17.48 -13.07 -7.45
CA ARG A 191 -17.63 -13.62 -6.10
C ARG A 191 -16.30 -14.17 -5.61
N GLU A 192 -15.82 -13.62 -4.50
CA GLU A 192 -14.58 -14.05 -3.86
C GLU A 192 -14.58 -15.55 -3.55
N GLN A 193 -15.73 -16.10 -3.12
CA GLN A 193 -15.83 -17.52 -2.74
C GLN A 193 -15.54 -18.48 -3.89
N VAL A 194 -15.74 -18.07 -5.14
CA VAL A 194 -15.40 -18.88 -6.33
C VAL A 194 -13.88 -18.98 -6.47
N LEU A 195 -13.16 -17.88 -6.25
CA LEU A 195 -11.70 -17.86 -6.23
C LEU A 195 -11.16 -18.72 -5.09
N LEU A 196 -11.65 -18.49 -3.87
CA LEU A 196 -11.20 -19.22 -2.68
C LEU A 196 -11.45 -20.73 -2.79
N ARG A 197 -12.60 -21.15 -3.33
CA ARG A 197 -12.90 -22.59 -3.54
C ARG A 197 -11.91 -23.23 -4.52
N ASN A 198 -11.54 -22.52 -5.59
CA ASN A 198 -10.59 -23.03 -6.58
C ASN A 198 -9.16 -23.08 -6.01
N MET A 199 -8.73 -22.03 -5.32
CA MET A 199 -7.46 -22.01 -4.59
C MET A 199 -7.37 -23.13 -3.55
N ALA A 200 -8.46 -23.44 -2.83
CA ALA A 200 -8.51 -24.53 -1.86
C ALA A 200 -8.30 -25.91 -2.49
N ARG A 201 -8.65 -26.06 -3.78
CA ARG A 201 -8.36 -27.25 -4.61
C ARG A 201 -6.95 -27.21 -5.23
N GLY A 202 -6.16 -26.18 -4.94
CA GLY A 202 -4.79 -26.00 -5.41
C GLY A 202 -4.65 -25.51 -6.85
N SER A 203 -5.69 -24.94 -7.48
CA SER A 203 -5.59 -24.35 -8.83
C SER A 203 -6.75 -23.42 -9.19
N LEU A 204 -6.48 -22.38 -9.98
CA LEU A 204 -7.47 -21.53 -10.63
C LEU A 204 -7.87 -22.16 -11.98
N ARG A 205 -8.97 -22.93 -12.00
CA ARG A 205 -9.43 -23.66 -13.20
C ARG A 205 -10.25 -22.79 -14.15
N ALA A 206 -9.90 -22.78 -15.44
CA ALA A 206 -10.54 -21.95 -16.48
C ALA A 206 -12.08 -22.06 -16.60
N GLN A 207 -12.70 -23.16 -16.16
CA GLN A 207 -14.12 -23.45 -16.40
C GLN A 207 -15.09 -22.70 -15.46
N GLU A 208 -14.60 -22.15 -14.35
CA GLU A 208 -15.43 -21.51 -13.32
C GLU A 208 -15.17 -19.99 -13.20
N HIS A 209 -14.31 -19.42 -14.05
CA HIS A 209 -13.91 -18.00 -13.99
C HIS A 209 -14.23 -17.26 -15.30
N LEU A 210 -14.16 -15.94 -15.23
CA LEU A 210 -14.38 -15.06 -16.38
C LEU A 210 -13.04 -14.49 -16.86
N ASP A 211 -12.89 -14.33 -18.17
CA ASP A 211 -11.78 -13.57 -18.78
C ASP A 211 -12.07 -12.05 -18.72
N GLU A 212 -13.35 -11.69 -18.67
CA GLU A 212 -13.84 -10.34 -18.61
C GLU A 212 -15.07 -10.22 -17.70
N VAL A 213 -15.12 -9.14 -16.93
CA VAL A 213 -16.30 -8.68 -16.21
C VAL A 213 -16.68 -7.31 -16.72
N SER A 214 -17.87 -7.19 -17.33
CA SER A 214 -18.46 -5.92 -17.74
C SER A 214 -19.15 -5.20 -16.58
N PRO A 215 -19.42 -3.89 -16.70
CA PRO A 215 -20.23 -3.15 -15.74
C PRO A 215 -21.61 -3.78 -15.46
N SER A 216 -22.29 -4.26 -16.50
CA SER A 216 -23.60 -4.89 -16.40
C SER A 216 -23.58 -6.18 -15.57
N LEU A 217 -22.50 -6.96 -15.67
CA LEU A 217 -22.29 -8.15 -14.86
C LEU A 217 -22.01 -7.79 -13.39
N ALA A 218 -21.23 -6.73 -13.17
CA ALA A 218 -20.85 -6.28 -11.83
C ALA A 218 -22.02 -5.71 -11.02
N GLU A 219 -23.02 -5.10 -11.69
CA GLU A 219 -24.18 -4.50 -11.02
C GLU A 219 -24.92 -5.50 -10.11
N GLY A 220 -25.06 -6.76 -10.57
CA GLY A 220 -25.75 -7.82 -9.82
C GLY A 220 -25.05 -8.28 -8.54
N VAL A 221 -23.83 -7.83 -8.27
CA VAL A 221 -23.03 -8.16 -7.06
C VAL A 221 -22.52 -6.92 -6.36
N SER A 222 -23.28 -5.82 -6.44
CA SER A 222 -22.92 -4.54 -5.82
C SER A 222 -21.53 -4.05 -6.25
N ARG A 223 -21.21 -4.29 -7.54
CA ARG A 223 -19.99 -3.81 -8.21
C ARG A 223 -18.71 -4.32 -7.56
N ARG A 224 -18.74 -5.53 -7.00
CA ARG A 224 -17.54 -6.21 -6.52
C ARG A 224 -16.95 -7.04 -7.64
N ILE A 225 -15.73 -6.70 -8.04
CA ILE A 225 -14.96 -7.45 -9.03
C ILE A 225 -13.64 -7.86 -8.39
N PHE A 226 -13.36 -9.16 -8.45
CA PHE A 226 -12.15 -9.76 -7.90
C PHE A 226 -11.24 -10.23 -9.01
N GLY A 227 -9.94 -10.16 -8.80
CA GLY A 227 -8.93 -10.77 -9.65
C GLY A 227 -8.09 -11.76 -8.86
N ALA A 228 -7.54 -12.77 -9.52
CA ALA A 228 -6.54 -13.64 -8.93
C ALA A 228 -5.53 -14.16 -9.96
N PHE A 229 -4.33 -14.47 -9.48
CA PHE A 229 -3.32 -15.18 -10.24
C PHE A 229 -2.99 -16.54 -9.61
N GLU A 230 -2.47 -17.48 -10.40
CA GLU A 230 -1.79 -18.69 -9.95
C GLU A 230 -0.36 -18.64 -10.48
N HIS A 231 0.63 -18.53 -9.60
CA HIS A 231 2.03 -18.70 -9.96
C HIS A 231 2.52 -20.06 -9.49
N ARG A 232 3.09 -20.85 -10.40
CA ARG A 232 3.72 -22.14 -10.07
C ARG A 232 5.22 -21.96 -10.03
N ILE A 233 5.80 -22.13 -8.84
CA ILE A 233 7.20 -21.83 -8.57
C ILE A 233 7.86 -23.12 -8.07
N SER A 234 8.86 -23.60 -8.81
CA SER A 234 9.72 -24.70 -8.39
C SER A 234 10.87 -24.15 -7.56
N VAL A 235 11.00 -24.57 -6.31
CA VAL A 235 12.07 -24.12 -5.39
C VAL A 235 12.98 -25.30 -5.08
N GLY A 236 14.19 -25.29 -5.65
CA GLY A 236 15.18 -26.34 -5.43
C GLY A 236 15.65 -26.45 -3.97
N PRO A 237 16.30 -27.56 -3.58
CA PRO A 237 16.91 -27.72 -2.25
C PRO A 237 17.93 -26.61 -1.96
N GLY A 238 17.79 -25.92 -0.82
CA GLY A 238 18.63 -24.79 -0.43
C GLY A 238 18.46 -23.52 -1.29
N ALA A 239 17.55 -23.53 -2.27
CA ALA A 239 17.37 -22.43 -3.21
C ALA A 239 16.38 -21.37 -2.69
N ARG A 240 16.51 -20.17 -3.26
CA ARG A 240 15.57 -19.05 -3.08
C ARG A 240 14.97 -18.66 -4.41
N GLU A 241 13.65 -18.54 -4.45
CA GLU A 241 12.91 -18.02 -5.59
C GLU A 241 12.10 -16.80 -5.17
N SER A 242 11.95 -15.83 -6.06
CA SER A 242 11.19 -14.62 -5.79
C SER A 242 10.15 -14.32 -6.86
N VAL A 243 9.01 -13.77 -6.42
CA VAL A 243 7.99 -13.17 -7.28
C VAL A 243 7.62 -11.81 -6.69
N ARG A 244 7.66 -10.77 -7.52
CA ARG A 244 7.18 -9.44 -7.17
C ARG A 244 5.77 -9.28 -7.66
N LEU A 245 4.88 -8.77 -6.81
CA LEU A 245 3.52 -8.39 -7.15
C LEU A 245 3.41 -6.88 -7.07
N ALA A 246 2.76 -6.25 -8.04
CA ALA A 246 2.56 -4.81 -8.02
C ALA A 246 1.24 -4.40 -8.66
N VAL A 247 0.68 -3.31 -8.17
CA VAL A 247 -0.42 -2.58 -8.82
C VAL A 247 0.03 -1.16 -9.11
N VAL A 248 -0.34 -0.64 -10.27
CA VAL A 248 -0.15 0.77 -10.64
C VAL A 248 -1.47 1.35 -11.10
N PHE A 249 -1.74 2.58 -10.66
CA PHE A 249 -2.93 3.35 -10.99
C PHE A 249 -2.57 4.68 -11.63
N ARG A 250 -3.38 5.08 -12.62
CA ARG A 250 -3.44 6.46 -13.12
C ARG A 250 -4.77 6.69 -13.81
N LYS A 251 -5.18 7.95 -13.91
CA LYS A 251 -6.19 8.38 -14.90
C LYS A 251 -5.56 8.59 -16.27
N GLY A 252 -6.26 8.18 -17.32
CA GLY A 252 -5.87 8.44 -18.70
C GLY A 252 -5.37 7.18 -19.41
N ASP A 253 -4.26 7.30 -20.13
CA ASP A 253 -3.79 6.26 -21.06
C ASP A 253 -3.40 4.95 -20.36
N SER A 254 -4.21 3.91 -20.60
CA SER A 254 -4.02 2.56 -20.09
C SER A 254 -2.66 1.96 -20.47
N GLN A 255 -2.14 2.27 -21.66
CA GLN A 255 -0.85 1.75 -22.12
C GLN A 255 0.31 2.33 -21.30
N SER A 256 0.30 3.65 -21.04
CA SER A 256 1.27 4.28 -20.13
C SER A 256 1.25 3.69 -18.72
N VAL A 257 0.09 3.32 -18.20
CA VAL A 257 -0.05 2.67 -16.87
C VAL A 257 0.56 1.28 -16.90
N ARG A 258 0.29 0.51 -17.95
CA ARG A 258 0.89 -0.82 -18.16
C ARG A 258 2.41 -0.73 -18.22
N GLU A 259 2.98 0.19 -19.00
CA GLU A 259 4.43 0.37 -19.10
C GLU A 259 5.06 0.80 -17.75
N ALA A 260 4.33 1.57 -16.93
CA ALA A 260 4.76 1.89 -15.58
C ALA A 260 4.76 0.66 -14.66
N LEU A 261 3.73 -0.20 -14.75
CA LEU A 261 3.69 -1.48 -14.04
C LEU A 261 4.85 -2.38 -14.46
N GLU A 262 5.06 -2.58 -15.76
CA GLU A 262 6.12 -3.44 -16.30
C GLU A 262 7.50 -2.99 -15.81
N ARG A 263 7.78 -1.67 -15.84
CA ARG A 263 9.02 -1.12 -15.28
C ARG A 263 9.16 -1.39 -13.79
N LEU A 264 8.10 -1.21 -13.00
CA LEU A 264 8.13 -1.44 -11.55
C LEU A 264 8.35 -2.92 -11.21
N LEU A 265 7.74 -3.83 -11.96
CA LEU A 265 7.92 -5.28 -11.82
C LEU A 265 9.36 -5.72 -12.17
N GLN A 266 10.02 -4.99 -13.07
CA GLN A 266 11.39 -5.25 -13.52
C GLN A 266 12.47 -4.48 -12.75
N ASP A 267 12.12 -3.59 -11.80
CA ASP A 267 13.08 -2.73 -11.09
C ASP A 267 13.61 -3.39 -9.80
N PRO A 268 14.73 -4.14 -9.81
CA PRO A 268 15.21 -4.82 -8.59
C PRO A 268 15.61 -3.85 -7.47
N LYS A 269 15.72 -2.55 -7.76
CA LYS A 269 16.15 -1.53 -6.81
C LYS A 269 15.00 -0.81 -6.14
N ALA A 270 13.74 -1.01 -6.54
CA ALA A 270 12.59 -0.27 -6.02
C ALA A 270 12.53 -0.23 -4.47
N LEU A 271 12.72 -1.38 -3.79
CA LEU A 271 12.77 -1.44 -2.33
C LEU A 271 14.01 -0.73 -1.76
N HIS A 272 15.20 -0.96 -2.35
CA HIS A 272 16.44 -0.31 -1.90
C HIS A 272 16.40 1.21 -2.07
N GLU A 273 15.81 1.74 -3.15
CA GLU A 273 15.64 3.16 -3.37
C GLU A 273 14.64 3.76 -2.38
N THR A 274 13.57 3.02 -2.04
CA THR A 274 12.62 3.40 -0.99
C THR A 274 13.33 3.46 0.37
N GLN A 275 14.12 2.45 0.71
CA GLN A 275 14.95 2.43 1.92
C GLN A 275 15.94 3.60 1.95
N ARG A 276 16.64 3.85 0.83
CA ARG A 276 17.59 4.95 0.70
C ARG A 276 16.93 6.30 0.90
N TYR A 277 15.75 6.51 0.31
CA TYR A 277 14.97 7.73 0.50
C TYR A 277 14.67 7.97 1.98
N PHE A 278 14.04 6.99 2.66
CA PHE A 278 13.75 7.13 4.09
C PHE A 278 15.03 7.29 4.90
N GLY A 279 16.09 6.57 4.54
CA GLY A 279 17.33 6.62 5.28
C GLY A 279 18.05 7.97 5.19
N MET A 280 18.00 8.61 4.02
CA MET A 280 18.51 9.97 3.84
C MET A 280 17.64 10.99 4.59
N THR A 281 16.32 10.94 4.42
CA THR A 281 15.41 11.93 5.00
C THR A 281 15.34 11.84 6.53
N LEU A 282 15.43 10.63 7.10
CA LEU A 282 15.44 10.41 8.55
C LEU A 282 16.82 10.60 9.18
N ALA A 283 17.89 10.71 8.39
CA ALA A 283 19.23 10.90 8.93
C ALA A 283 19.45 12.30 9.50
N ASP A 284 18.66 13.29 9.08
CA ASP A 284 18.82 14.65 9.54
C ASP A 284 18.31 14.82 10.98
N ALA A 285 18.92 15.74 11.75
CA ALA A 285 18.58 16.03 13.15
C ALA A 285 18.41 14.79 14.06
N ARG A 286 19.38 13.87 14.08
CA ARG A 286 19.35 12.70 14.98
C ARG A 286 19.45 13.11 16.44
N PHE A 287 18.55 12.58 17.27
CA PHE A 287 18.52 12.86 18.70
C PHE A 287 19.23 11.73 19.45
N MET A 288 20.35 12.04 20.09
CA MET A 288 21.11 11.09 20.90
C MET A 288 20.73 11.27 22.36
N THR A 289 20.10 10.24 22.94
CA THR A 289 19.75 10.23 24.36
C THR A 289 20.31 8.97 25.03
N PRO A 290 20.54 8.97 26.35
CA PRO A 290 20.92 7.75 27.07
C PRO A 290 19.88 6.63 26.97
N SER A 291 18.63 6.94 26.60
CA SER A 291 17.56 5.96 26.41
C SER A 291 17.43 5.57 24.93
N PRO A 292 17.75 4.32 24.55
CA PRO A 292 17.48 3.85 23.19
C PRO A 292 16.00 3.94 22.82
N ALA A 293 15.09 3.82 23.78
CA ALA A 293 13.65 3.92 23.53
C ALA A 293 13.23 5.32 23.10
N ILE A 294 13.75 6.37 23.76
CA ILE A 294 13.48 7.76 23.38
C ILE A 294 14.06 8.06 22.00
N SER A 295 15.33 7.68 21.78
CA SER A 295 16.00 7.88 20.49
C SER A 295 15.23 7.20 19.33
N ARG A 296 14.70 5.99 19.54
CA ARG A 296 13.81 5.31 18.58
C ARG A 296 12.47 6.03 18.40
N GLY A 297 11.86 6.50 19.48
CA GLY A 297 10.60 7.23 19.46
C GLY A 297 10.67 8.46 18.55
N VAL A 298 11.77 9.21 18.62
CA VAL A 298 12.00 10.38 17.75
C VAL A 298 12.08 9.98 16.27
N VAL A 299 12.79 8.90 15.94
CA VAL A 299 12.88 8.42 14.54
C VAL A 299 11.51 7.98 14.02
N TRP A 300 10.73 7.27 14.83
CA TRP A 300 9.38 6.84 14.44
C TRP A 300 8.39 8.00 14.34
N ALA A 301 8.54 9.05 15.15
CA ALA A 301 7.78 10.28 14.99
C ALA A 301 8.03 10.90 13.61
N LYS A 302 9.30 11.08 13.21
CA LYS A 302 9.66 11.56 11.86
C LYS A 302 9.17 10.64 10.75
N CYS A 303 9.23 9.33 10.96
CA CYS A 303 8.73 8.36 9.99
C CYS A 303 7.21 8.51 9.77
N ASN A 304 6.44 8.65 10.85
CA ASN A 304 4.99 8.83 10.75
C ASN A 304 4.65 10.15 10.06
N MET A 305 5.38 11.21 10.40
CA MET A 305 5.33 12.50 9.74
C MET A 305 5.59 12.38 8.21
N LEU A 306 6.67 11.72 7.78
CA LEU A 306 6.94 11.52 6.34
C LEU A 306 5.83 10.77 5.61
N ARG A 307 5.21 9.79 6.26
CA ARG A 307 4.17 8.96 5.64
C ARG A 307 2.90 9.74 5.36
N THR A 308 2.53 10.72 6.20
CA THR A 308 1.26 11.45 6.09
C THR A 308 1.30 12.61 5.10
N ILE A 309 2.48 13.02 4.65
CA ILE A 309 2.67 14.06 3.62
C ILE A 309 2.10 13.59 2.29
N LYS A 310 1.36 14.47 1.62
CA LYS A 310 0.83 14.27 0.27
C LYS A 310 0.90 15.55 -0.56
N GLU A 311 1.00 15.35 -1.86
CA GLU A 311 0.81 16.38 -2.88
C GLU A 311 -0.56 16.18 -3.50
N TYR A 312 -1.53 16.99 -3.09
CA TYR A 312 -2.89 16.98 -3.63
C TYR A 312 -3.01 17.94 -4.84
N PRO A 313 -4.09 17.86 -5.63
CA PRO A 313 -4.36 18.82 -6.69
C PRO A 313 -4.31 20.29 -6.24
N GLN A 314 -4.80 20.59 -5.03
CA GLN A 314 -4.75 21.95 -4.50
C GLN A 314 -3.35 22.32 -4.00
N GLY A 315 -2.54 21.39 -3.50
CA GLY A 315 -1.19 21.66 -3.00
C GLY A 315 -0.69 20.61 -2.02
N TYR A 316 0.44 20.91 -1.37
CA TYR A 316 1.02 20.04 -0.36
C TYR A 316 0.25 20.13 0.95
N GLY A 317 0.05 18.99 1.61
CA GLY A 317 -0.60 18.92 2.91
C GLY A 317 -0.34 17.60 3.62
N ALA A 318 -0.73 17.54 4.89
CA ALA A 318 -0.76 16.32 5.66
C ALA A 318 -2.09 16.23 6.40
N THR A 319 -2.62 15.02 6.51
CA THR A 319 -3.84 14.73 7.27
C THR A 319 -3.50 14.01 8.58
N ASN A 320 -4.26 14.31 9.63
CA ASN A 320 -4.16 13.64 10.93
C ASN A 320 -4.90 12.29 10.97
N SER A 321 -5.74 12.00 9.97
CA SER A 321 -6.54 10.77 9.84
C SER A 321 -6.39 10.14 8.44
N PRO A 322 -5.17 9.74 8.05
CA PRO A 322 -4.95 9.15 6.73
C PRO A 322 -5.58 7.74 6.60
N PRO A 323 -6.01 7.32 5.39
CA PRO A 323 -6.03 8.12 4.17
C PRO A 323 -7.20 9.12 4.15
N SER A 324 -6.92 10.36 3.74
CA SER A 324 -7.92 11.43 3.59
C SER A 324 -7.34 12.59 2.79
N ASP A 325 -8.21 13.38 2.15
CA ASP A 325 -7.88 14.70 1.59
C ASP A 325 -8.28 15.89 2.48
N ILE A 326 -8.77 15.65 3.70
CA ILE A 326 -9.11 16.73 4.63
C ILE A 326 -7.81 17.25 5.25
N LEU A 327 -7.53 18.52 4.99
CA LEU A 327 -6.39 19.26 5.53
C LEU A 327 -6.93 20.31 6.49
N VAL A 328 -6.39 20.33 7.72
CA VAL A 328 -6.84 21.24 8.78
C VAL A 328 -5.76 22.29 9.04
N SER A 329 -6.14 23.56 9.15
CA SER A 329 -5.20 24.69 9.29
C SER A 329 -4.44 24.59 10.61
N ARG A 330 -5.12 24.50 11.77
CA ARG A 330 -4.48 24.25 13.06
C ARG A 330 -3.48 23.09 13.04
N ASP A 331 -3.90 21.93 12.53
CA ASP A 331 -3.05 20.74 12.51
C ASP A 331 -1.83 20.97 11.61
N THR A 332 -2.02 21.66 10.48
CA THR A 332 -0.93 22.04 9.58
C THR A 332 0.06 22.96 10.30
N SER A 333 -0.40 23.99 11.01
CA SER A 333 0.46 24.89 11.78
C SER A 333 1.25 24.16 12.86
N TRP A 334 0.60 23.26 13.63
CA TRP A 334 1.30 22.41 14.60
C TRP A 334 2.31 21.47 13.96
N PHE A 335 1.94 20.88 12.83
CA PHE A 335 2.82 20.01 12.08
C PHE A 335 4.04 20.74 11.53
N VAL A 336 3.91 21.98 11.07
CA VAL A 336 5.05 22.80 10.60
C VAL A 336 6.11 22.91 11.68
N HIS A 337 5.76 23.17 12.94
CA HIS A 337 6.73 23.18 14.05
C HIS A 337 7.48 21.85 14.22
N GLY A 338 6.85 20.73 13.87
CA GLY A 338 7.49 19.41 13.88
C GLY A 338 8.23 19.07 12.59
N TYR A 339 7.83 19.58 11.43
CA TYR A 339 8.42 19.27 10.13
C TYR A 339 9.63 20.16 9.81
N ASP A 340 9.60 21.43 10.20
CA ASP A 340 10.46 22.47 9.63
C ASP A 340 11.96 22.18 9.75
N TYR A 341 12.39 21.53 10.83
CA TYR A 341 13.80 21.20 11.04
C TYR A 341 14.34 20.12 10.09
N PHE A 342 13.48 19.34 9.40
CA PHE A 342 13.92 18.29 8.46
C PHE A 342 13.19 18.28 7.11
N LEU A 343 12.09 19.05 6.96
CA LEU A 343 11.33 19.24 5.73
C LEU A 343 10.85 20.69 5.56
N PRO A 344 11.74 21.70 5.60
CA PRO A 344 11.35 23.11 5.58
C PRO A 344 10.57 23.51 4.32
N THR A 345 10.91 22.91 3.17
CA THR A 345 10.19 23.15 1.92
C THR A 345 8.75 22.64 1.97
N PHE A 346 8.50 21.49 2.60
CA PHE A 346 7.14 21.01 2.80
C PHE A 346 6.37 21.93 3.73
N SER A 347 6.97 22.32 4.87
CA SER A 347 6.36 23.25 5.84
C SER A 347 5.88 24.52 5.16
N ARG A 348 6.75 25.17 4.38
CA ARG A 348 6.38 26.36 3.59
C ARG A 348 5.23 26.07 2.64
N ASN A 349 5.32 25.02 1.83
CA ASN A 349 4.31 24.71 0.83
C ASN A 349 2.93 24.39 1.44
N ALA A 350 2.91 23.78 2.63
CA ALA A 350 1.68 23.48 3.36
C ALA A 350 1.01 24.75 3.90
N LEU A 351 1.79 25.72 4.42
CA LEU A 351 1.26 27.02 4.83
C LEU A 351 0.73 27.82 3.64
N GLU A 352 1.44 27.81 2.50
CA GLU A 352 1.03 28.50 1.27
C GLU A 352 -0.27 27.93 0.67
N LEU A 353 -0.63 26.68 0.98
CA LEU A 353 -1.96 26.16 0.67
C LEU A 353 -3.04 26.97 1.39
N PHE A 354 -2.94 27.11 2.71
CA PHE A 354 -3.95 27.83 3.50
C PHE A 354 -3.95 29.33 3.24
N ASN A 355 -2.80 29.94 2.94
CA ASN A 355 -2.73 31.36 2.54
C ASN A 355 -3.64 31.68 1.34
N ARG A 356 -3.81 30.73 0.41
CA ARG A 356 -4.70 30.90 -0.76
C ARG A 356 -6.19 30.85 -0.42
N PHE A 357 -6.54 30.32 0.75
CA PHE A 357 -7.92 30.14 1.19
C PHE A 357 -8.33 31.04 2.37
N ALA A 358 -7.39 31.85 2.90
CA ALA A 358 -7.65 32.85 3.92
C ALA A 358 -8.82 33.76 3.51
N GLU A 359 -9.68 34.10 4.47
CA GLU A 359 -10.79 35.01 4.26
C GLU A 359 -10.29 36.45 4.12
N GLU A 360 -11.08 37.32 3.47
CA GLU A 360 -10.75 38.75 3.34
C GLU A 360 -10.57 39.46 4.69
N SER A 361 -11.20 38.93 5.75
CA SER A 361 -11.04 39.40 7.13
C SER A 361 -9.66 39.10 7.73
N GLY A 362 -8.84 38.29 7.06
CA GLY A 362 -7.59 37.72 7.58
C GLY A 362 -7.80 36.46 8.42
N GLN A 363 -9.03 35.97 8.55
CA GLN A 363 -9.32 34.73 9.24
C GLN A 363 -8.86 33.52 8.41
N MET A 364 -8.18 32.58 9.06
CA MET A 364 -7.83 31.30 8.44
C MET A 364 -9.02 30.35 8.48
N VAL A 365 -9.22 29.59 7.40
CA VAL A 365 -10.26 28.55 7.34
C VAL A 365 -9.83 27.31 8.11
N GLU A 366 -10.76 26.66 8.81
CA GLU A 366 -10.45 25.46 9.59
C GLU A 366 -9.97 24.33 8.67
N TYR A 367 -10.71 24.01 7.60
CA TYR A 367 -10.30 22.94 6.70
C TYR A 367 -10.42 23.27 5.21
N VAL A 368 -9.57 22.61 4.44
CA VAL A 368 -9.54 22.60 2.98
C VAL A 368 -9.48 21.15 2.51
N ARG A 369 -10.32 20.79 1.52
CA ARG A 369 -10.23 19.54 0.79
C ARG A 369 -9.10 19.63 -0.23
N GLY A 370 -8.05 18.82 -0.04
CA GLY A 370 -6.87 18.80 -0.90
C GLY A 370 -7.18 18.49 -2.37
N VAL A 371 -8.24 17.74 -2.66
CA VAL A 371 -8.66 17.46 -4.05
C VAL A 371 -9.46 18.62 -4.64
N THR A 372 -10.55 19.01 -3.98
CA THR A 372 -11.56 19.91 -4.57
C THR A 372 -11.33 21.38 -4.28
N GLY A 373 -10.52 21.73 -3.27
CA GLY A 373 -10.38 23.10 -2.77
C GLY A 373 -11.59 23.59 -1.98
N PHE A 374 -12.56 22.71 -1.72
CA PHE A 374 -13.69 23.04 -0.84
C PHE A 374 -13.15 23.42 0.54
N LYS A 375 -13.57 24.59 1.04
CA LYS A 375 -13.15 25.13 2.32
C LYS A 375 -14.37 25.38 3.21
N THR A 376 -14.18 25.28 4.51
CA THR A 376 -15.14 25.81 5.49
C THR A 376 -14.41 26.10 6.79
N SER A 377 -15.02 26.95 7.59
CA SER A 377 -14.83 26.97 9.03
C SER A 377 -16.01 26.23 9.63
N TYR A 378 -15.80 25.32 10.58
CA TYR A 378 -16.95 24.81 11.34
C TYR A 378 -17.63 26.02 11.98
N ASP A 379 -18.95 26.01 12.19
CA ASP A 379 -19.65 27.04 12.99
C ASP A 379 -19.23 27.03 14.49
N LEU A 380 -18.10 26.39 14.79
CA LEU A 380 -17.38 26.42 16.05
C LEU A 380 -16.48 27.65 16.01
N ASN A 381 -16.85 28.68 16.76
CA ASN A 381 -16.06 29.92 16.90
C ASN A 381 -14.81 29.69 17.78
N ILE A 382 -13.93 28.76 17.38
CA ILE A 382 -12.61 28.56 17.97
C ILE A 382 -11.63 29.29 17.05
N ASN A 383 -11.19 30.48 17.46
CA ASN A 383 -10.31 31.32 16.66
C ASN A 383 -8.82 31.00 16.92
N ASP A 384 -8.47 29.72 17.07
CA ASP A 384 -7.10 29.26 17.31
C ASP A 384 -6.30 29.03 16.03
N ASP A 385 -6.95 28.72 14.91
CA ASP A 385 -6.31 28.56 13.60
C ASP A 385 -5.49 29.80 13.20
N THR A 386 -6.11 30.98 13.23
CA THR A 386 -5.50 32.24 12.80
C THR A 386 -4.22 32.58 13.58
N PRO A 387 -4.22 32.64 14.93
CA PRO A 387 -3.00 32.95 15.68
C PRO A 387 -1.94 31.85 15.63
N LEU A 388 -2.29 30.59 15.35
CA LEU A 388 -1.31 29.51 15.17
C LEU A 388 -0.64 29.55 13.79
N HIS A 389 -1.34 30.06 12.77
CA HIS A 389 -0.86 30.14 11.40
C HIS A 389 0.09 31.33 11.15
N LEU A 390 -0.12 32.44 11.86
CA LEU A 390 0.75 33.64 11.83
C LEU A 390 2.08 33.40 12.54
#